data_AF-A0A2S3QF08-F1
#
_entry.id   AF-A0A2S3QF08-F1
#
_cell.length_a   1.000
_cell.length_b   1.000
_cell.length_c   1.000
_cell.angle_alpha   90.00
_cell.angle_beta   90.00
_cell.angle_gamma   90.00
#
_symmetry.space_group_name_H-M   'P 1'
#
loop_
_entity.id
_entity.type
_entity.pdbx_description
1 polymer ?
#
loop_
_entity_poly.entity_id
_entity_poly.type
_entity_poly.pdbx_seq_one_letter_code
_entity_poly.pdbx_strand_id
1 'polypeptide(L)'
;MEPTHEMQIGELAQICQTTTRTLRYYEDIGLIEPLRRLDGGFRVYGPETVTRIRHIQELKELLGWSLEEVRGVVQAEDAVESLRSQYRQSRTDQERLAVVKQATGIIEGQLARVEERIDRLAQMRQRLQAKLTRYAELEEELAAHIRSQEGSV
;
A
#
# COMPACT_ATOMS: atom_id res chain seq x y z
N MET A 1 10.78 -9.71 -17.38
CA MET A 1 11.92 -10.57 -17.04
C MET A 1 12.45 -10.06 -15.72
N GLU A 2 12.47 -10.89 -14.66
CA GLU A 2 13.08 -10.48 -13.39
C GLU A 2 14.59 -10.32 -13.59
N PRO A 3 15.21 -9.23 -13.11
CA PRO A 3 16.66 -9.14 -13.10
C PRO A 3 17.24 -10.23 -12.20
N THR A 4 18.38 -10.78 -12.59
CA THR A 4 19.08 -11.84 -11.83
C THR A 4 20.44 -11.39 -11.33
N HIS A 5 20.80 -10.12 -11.57
CA HIS A 5 22.08 -9.53 -11.24
C HIS A 5 21.94 -8.31 -10.31
N GLU A 6 23.06 -7.87 -9.75
CA GLU A 6 23.13 -6.65 -8.96
C GLU A 6 23.06 -5.41 -9.86
N MET A 7 22.29 -4.42 -9.46
CA MET A 7 21.98 -3.23 -10.25
C MET A 7 22.40 -1.96 -9.50
N GLN A 8 22.83 -0.94 -10.22
CA GLN A 8 22.95 0.41 -9.66
C GLN A 8 21.60 1.14 -9.68
N ILE A 9 21.48 2.23 -8.92
CA ILE A 9 20.21 2.97 -8.80
C ILE A 9 19.63 3.44 -10.14
N GLY A 10 20.47 3.72 -11.14
CA GLY A 10 20.03 4.14 -12.47
C GLY A 10 19.32 3.03 -13.24
N GLU A 11 19.91 1.84 -13.25
CA GLU A 11 19.32 0.64 -13.85
C GLU A 11 18.07 0.20 -13.06
N LEU A 12 18.14 0.24 -11.72
CA LEU A 12 17.00 -0.05 -10.86
C LEU A 12 15.80 0.87 -11.16
N ALA A 13 16.05 2.17 -11.37
CA ALA A 13 15.02 3.13 -11.74
C ALA A 13 14.35 2.79 -13.08
N GLN A 14 15.14 2.39 -14.08
CA GLN A 14 14.62 1.98 -15.38
C GLN A 14 13.75 0.72 -15.28
N ILE A 15 14.22 -0.31 -14.57
CA ILE A 15 13.50 -1.58 -14.41
C ILE A 15 12.19 -1.39 -13.63
N CYS A 16 12.23 -0.60 -12.56
CA CYS A 16 11.06 -0.30 -11.73
C CYS A 16 10.17 0.83 -12.31
N GLN A 17 10.48 1.32 -13.51
CA GLN A 17 9.74 2.39 -14.20
C GLN A 17 9.49 3.59 -13.28
N THR A 18 10.53 4.00 -12.55
CA THR A 18 10.47 5.13 -11.61
C THR A 18 11.69 6.02 -11.76
N THR A 19 11.81 7.05 -10.92
CA THR A 19 12.96 7.95 -10.95
C THR A 19 13.99 7.58 -9.90
N THR A 20 15.26 7.87 -10.18
CA THR A 20 16.32 7.74 -9.17
C THR A 20 16.04 8.60 -7.93
N ARG A 21 15.38 9.76 -8.09
CA ARG A 21 14.91 10.59 -6.98
C ARG A 21 13.90 9.84 -6.09
N THR A 22 12.93 9.14 -6.69
CA THR A 22 11.97 8.32 -5.95
C THR A 22 12.67 7.19 -5.20
N LEU A 23 13.62 6.50 -5.84
CA LEU A 23 14.37 5.43 -5.19
C LEU A 23 15.25 5.92 -4.05
N ARG A 24 15.91 7.07 -4.20
CA ARG A 24 16.64 7.70 -3.10
C ARG A 24 15.72 8.04 -1.95
N TYR A 25 14.54 8.57 -2.24
CA TYR A 25 13.55 8.83 -1.21
C TYR A 25 13.11 7.56 -0.49
N TYR A 26 12.87 6.46 -1.22
CA TYR A 26 12.56 5.15 -0.62
C TYR A 26 13.71 4.65 0.26
N GLU A 27 14.96 4.82 -0.16
CA GLU A 27 16.12 4.50 0.67
C GLU A 27 16.18 5.36 1.93
N ASP A 28 16.00 6.68 1.80
CA ASP A 28 16.08 7.63 2.91
C ASP A 28 15.04 7.34 4.02
N ILE A 29 13.87 6.82 3.65
CA ILE A 29 12.81 6.44 4.61
C ILE A 29 12.87 4.96 5.04
N GLY A 30 13.89 4.22 4.59
CA GLY A 30 14.12 2.82 4.94
C GLY A 30 13.16 1.82 4.27
N LEU A 31 12.54 2.21 3.16
CA LEU A 31 11.69 1.31 2.36
C LEU A 31 12.52 0.38 1.47
N ILE A 32 13.72 0.77 1.07
CA ILE A 32 14.66 -0.10 0.37
C ILE A 32 16.05 0.12 0.95
N GLU A 33 16.90 -0.90 0.89
CA GLU A 33 18.29 -0.79 1.33
C GLU A 33 19.21 -1.34 0.25
N PRO A 34 20.41 -0.76 0.07
CA PRO A 34 21.39 -1.32 -0.85
C PRO A 34 21.93 -2.64 -0.29
N LEU A 35 22.10 -3.63 -1.16
CA LEU A 35 22.68 -4.93 -0.81
C LEU A 35 24.11 -4.76 -0.29
N ARG A 36 24.89 -3.89 -0.94
CA ARG A 36 26.26 -3.53 -0.54
C ARG A 36 26.70 -2.24 -1.21
N ARG A 37 27.90 -1.78 -0.86
CA ARG A 37 28.61 -0.71 -1.56
C ARG A 37 29.80 -1.31 -2.30
N LEU A 38 30.02 -0.85 -3.54
CA LEU A 38 31.19 -1.17 -4.34
C LEU A 38 32.41 -0.35 -3.89
N ASP A 39 33.60 -0.84 -4.22
CA ASP A 39 34.84 -0.07 -4.12
C ASP A 39 34.71 1.17 -5.03
N GLY A 40 34.65 2.35 -4.41
CA GLY A 40 34.26 3.61 -5.07
C GLY A 40 32.97 4.25 -4.52
N GLY A 41 32.30 3.62 -3.56
CA GLY A 41 31.18 4.22 -2.81
C GLY A 41 29.82 4.12 -3.51
N PHE A 42 29.75 3.49 -4.68
CA PHE A 42 28.51 3.24 -5.40
C PHE A 42 27.65 2.20 -4.69
N ARG A 43 26.34 2.44 -4.66
CA ARG A 43 25.35 1.51 -4.10
C ARG A 43 24.91 0.52 -5.15
N VAL A 44 24.78 -0.74 -4.75
CA VAL A 44 24.20 -1.81 -5.57
C VAL A 44 23.02 -2.44 -4.85
N TYR A 45 22.04 -2.86 -5.63
CA TYR A 45 20.78 -3.44 -5.18
C TYR A 45 20.62 -4.80 -5.85
N GLY A 46 20.17 -5.81 -5.10
CA GLY A 46 19.90 -7.12 -5.67
C GLY A 46 18.51 -7.20 -6.33
N PRO A 47 18.23 -8.31 -7.03
CA PRO A 47 16.92 -8.62 -7.62
C PRO A 47 15.73 -8.44 -6.68
N GLU A 48 15.89 -8.78 -5.40
CA GLU A 48 14.86 -8.67 -4.36
C GLU A 48 14.38 -7.23 -4.15
N THR A 49 15.24 -6.25 -4.43
CA THR A 49 14.87 -4.83 -4.33
C THR A 49 13.83 -4.47 -5.39
N VAL A 50 13.87 -5.09 -6.57
CA VAL A 50 12.87 -4.85 -7.63
C VAL A 50 11.51 -5.38 -7.20
N THR A 51 11.45 -6.59 -6.66
CA THR A 51 10.22 -7.17 -6.12
C THR A 51 9.64 -6.27 -5.02
N ARG A 52 10.49 -5.79 -4.11
CA ARG A 52 10.09 -4.87 -3.03
C ARG A 52 9.55 -3.55 -3.55
N ILE A 53 10.20 -2.93 -4.55
CA ILE A 53 9.73 -1.67 -5.13
C ILE A 53 8.37 -1.85 -5.82
N ARG A 54 8.17 -2.95 -6.55
CA ARG A 54 6.88 -3.21 -7.19
C ARG A 54 5.76 -3.42 -6.18
N HIS A 55 6.03 -4.14 -5.09
CA HIS A 55 5.08 -4.28 -3.99
C HIS A 55 4.72 -2.93 -3.36
N ILE A 56 5.71 -2.07 -3.12
CA ILE A 56 5.49 -0.68 -2.65
C ILE A 56 4.62 0.12 -3.63
N GLN A 57 4.85 -0.03 -4.94
CA GLN A 57 4.06 0.62 -5.99
C GLN A 57 2.61 0.11 -6.01
N GLU A 58 2.40 -1.21 -5.93
CA GLU A 58 1.06 -1.81 -5.86
C GLU A 58 0.30 -1.35 -4.63
N LEU A 59 0.92 -1.37 -3.43
CA LEU A 59 0.28 -0.89 -2.20
C LEU A 59 -0.12 0.58 -2.29
N LYS A 60 0.71 1.41 -2.91
CA LYS A 60 0.43 2.83 -3.12
C LYS A 60 -0.73 3.05 -4.10
N GLU A 61 -0.76 2.30 -5.21
CA GLU A 61 -1.76 2.46 -6.27
C GLU A 61 -3.11 1.84 -5.91
N LEU A 62 -3.14 0.57 -5.47
CA LEU A 62 -4.38 -0.17 -5.22
C LEU A 62 -5.16 0.37 -4.02
N LEU A 63 -4.46 0.80 -2.98
CA LEU A 63 -5.07 1.19 -1.71
C LEU A 63 -5.13 2.71 -1.52
N GLY A 64 -4.54 3.45 -2.46
CA GLY A 64 -4.41 4.91 -2.36
C GLY A 64 -3.69 5.33 -1.08
N TRP A 65 -2.78 4.48 -0.59
CA TRP A 65 -2.05 4.69 0.65
C TRP A 65 -0.95 5.72 0.46
N SER A 66 -0.78 6.55 1.46
CA SER A 66 0.40 7.41 1.61
C SER A 66 1.65 6.54 1.76
N LEU A 67 2.82 7.10 1.41
CA LEU A 67 4.09 6.37 1.57
C LEU A 67 4.40 6.03 3.03
N GLU A 68 3.86 6.78 3.99
CA GLU A 68 3.97 6.47 5.42
C GLU A 68 3.14 5.23 5.80
N GLU A 69 1.92 5.11 5.28
CA GLU A 69 1.09 3.91 5.45
C GLU A 69 1.73 2.68 4.79
N VAL A 70 2.23 2.84 3.56
CA VAL A 70 2.96 1.78 2.85
C VAL A 70 4.18 1.33 3.65
N ARG A 71 4.95 2.26 4.22
CA ARG A 71 6.07 1.95 5.12
C ARG A 71 5.63 1.16 6.34
N GLY A 72 4.52 1.53 6.98
CA GLY A 72 3.98 0.78 8.11
C GLY A 72 3.61 -0.66 7.75
N VAL A 73 3.05 -0.88 6.56
CA VAL A 73 2.69 -2.23 6.09
C VAL A 73 3.91 -3.06 5.77
N VAL A 74 4.85 -2.52 4.99
CA VAL A 74 6.08 -3.22 4.62
C VAL A 74 6.91 -3.58 5.86
N GLN A 75 6.99 -2.69 6.86
CA GLN A 75 7.67 -2.99 8.13
C GLN A 75 6.99 -4.09 8.94
N ALA A 76 5.66 -4.13 8.94
CA ALA A 76 4.92 -5.21 9.59
C ALA A 76 5.14 -6.55 8.86
N GLU A 77 5.19 -6.56 7.53
CA GLU A 77 5.55 -7.75 6.75
C GLU A 77 6.97 -8.23 7.05
N ASP A 78 7.95 -7.33 7.08
CA ASP A 78 9.34 -7.64 7.44
C ASP A 78 9.43 -8.23 8.86
N ALA A 79 8.68 -7.67 9.81
CA ALA A 79 8.61 -8.19 11.18
C ALA A 79 8.01 -9.60 11.23
N VAL A 80 6.95 -9.87 10.47
CA VAL A 80 6.35 -11.20 10.37
C VAL A 80 7.32 -12.21 9.74
N GLU A 81 8.09 -11.83 8.72
CA GLU A 81 9.09 -12.72 8.11
C GLU A 81 10.27 -13.02 9.06
N SER A 82 10.71 -12.02 9.83
CA SER A 82 11.67 -12.24 10.92
C SER A 82 11.13 -13.23 11.95
N LEU A 83 9.86 -13.07 12.36
CA LEU A 83 9.19 -13.98 13.29
C LEU A 83 9.06 -15.39 12.72
N ARG A 84 8.76 -15.57 11.43
CA ARG A 84 8.76 -16.90 10.79
C ARG A 84 10.12 -17.58 10.87
N SER A 85 11.19 -16.83 10.69
CA SER A 85 12.55 -17.34 10.83
C SER A 85 12.86 -17.74 12.28
N GLN A 86 12.44 -16.94 13.26
CA GLN A 86 12.53 -17.29 14.69
C GLN A 86 11.71 -18.53 15.04
N TYR A 87 10.51 -18.67 14.48
CA TYR A 87 9.66 -19.86 14.67
C TYR A 87 10.37 -21.13 14.21
N ARG A 88 11.00 -21.10 13.02
CA ARG A 88 11.77 -22.24 12.47
C ARG A 88 12.95 -22.65 13.35
N GLN A 89 13.56 -21.69 14.05
CA GLN A 89 14.72 -21.92 14.93
C GLN A 89 14.33 -22.28 16.37
N SER A 90 13.05 -22.14 16.72
CA SER A 90 12.53 -22.37 18.07
C SER A 90 12.61 -23.86 18.46
N ARG A 91 13.07 -24.13 19.68
CA ARG A 91 13.31 -25.47 20.23
C ARG A 91 12.18 -25.97 21.11
N THR A 92 11.38 -25.06 21.66
CA THR A 92 10.26 -25.39 22.55
C THR A 92 8.93 -24.86 22.01
N ASP A 93 7.84 -25.50 22.44
CA ASP A 93 6.50 -25.01 22.08
C ASP A 93 6.16 -23.68 22.76
N GLN A 94 6.80 -23.37 23.89
CA GLN A 94 6.67 -22.05 24.55
C GLN A 94 7.27 -20.94 23.70
N GLU A 95 8.46 -21.15 23.12
CA GLU A 95 9.09 -20.21 22.18
C GLU A 95 8.23 -20.03 20.91
N ARG A 96 7.76 -21.15 20.32
CA ARG A 96 6.87 -21.12 19.16
C ARG A 96 5.58 -20.36 19.42
N LEU A 97 4.96 -20.59 20.59
CA LEU A 97 3.73 -19.89 20.98
C LEU A 97 3.95 -18.39 21.14
N ALA A 98 5.08 -17.97 21.73
CA ALA A 98 5.42 -16.56 21.86
C ALA A 98 5.56 -15.88 20.49
N VAL A 99 6.27 -16.54 19.56
CA VAL A 99 6.44 -16.06 18.18
C VAL A 99 5.11 -15.94 17.44
N VAL A 100 4.25 -16.97 17.52
CA VAL A 100 2.93 -16.94 16.89
C VAL A 100 2.06 -15.83 17.47
N LYS A 101 2.02 -15.66 18.80
CA LYS A 101 1.28 -14.56 19.45
C LYS A 101 1.74 -13.19 18.96
N GLN A 102 3.05 -13.00 18.81
CA GLN A 102 3.59 -11.75 18.31
C GLN A 102 3.20 -11.50 16.84
N ALA A 103 3.29 -12.52 16.00
CA ALA A 103 2.88 -12.42 14.59
C ALA A 103 1.38 -12.14 14.46
N THR A 104 0.55 -12.81 15.26
CA THR A 104 -0.91 -12.56 15.32
C THR A 104 -1.20 -11.11 15.66
N GLY A 105 -0.57 -10.54 16.70
CA GLY A 105 -0.80 -9.14 17.08
C GLY A 105 -0.40 -8.13 15.98
N ILE A 106 0.66 -8.41 15.23
CA ILE A 106 1.05 -7.58 14.07
C ILE A 106 -0.03 -7.63 12.99
N ILE A 107 -0.49 -8.83 12.63
CA ILE A 107 -1.50 -9.04 11.59
C ILE A 107 -2.84 -8.43 12.00
N GLU A 108 -3.26 -8.59 13.26
CA GLU A 108 -4.47 -7.94 13.80
C GLU A 108 -4.38 -6.42 13.69
N GLY A 109 -3.22 -5.84 13.97
CA GLY A 109 -2.98 -4.40 13.80
C GLY A 109 -3.07 -3.94 12.34
N GLN A 110 -2.56 -4.74 11.38
CA GLN A 110 -2.70 -4.45 9.95
C GLN A 110 -4.15 -4.56 9.50
N LEU A 111 -4.86 -5.62 9.92
CA LEU A 111 -6.25 -5.84 9.58
C LEU A 111 -7.13 -4.67 10.06
N ALA A 112 -6.95 -4.23 11.30
CA ALA A 112 -7.71 -3.10 11.86
C ALA A 112 -7.54 -1.81 11.05
N ARG A 113 -6.34 -1.53 10.50
CA ARG A 113 -6.10 -0.36 9.63
C ARG A 113 -6.85 -0.47 8.30
N VAL A 114 -6.88 -1.68 7.72
CA VAL A 114 -7.61 -1.95 6.48
C VAL A 114 -9.12 -1.80 6.72
N GLU A 115 -9.65 -2.36 7.80
CA GLU A 115 -11.06 -2.24 8.18
C GLU A 115 -11.48 -0.78 8.37
N GLU A 116 -10.68 0.02 9.10
CA GLU A 116 -10.96 1.45 9.28
C GLU A 116 -10.98 2.22 7.94
N ARG A 117 -10.15 1.81 6.97
CA ARG A 117 -10.16 2.38 5.62
C ARG A 117 -11.41 1.99 4.84
N ILE A 118 -11.81 0.72 4.91
CA ILE A 118 -13.06 0.23 4.31
C ILE A 118 -14.25 1.00 4.85
N ASP A 119 -14.33 1.22 6.15
CA ASP A 119 -15.41 1.97 6.78
C ASP A 119 -15.47 3.42 6.30
N ARG A 120 -14.34 4.11 6.23
CA ARG A 120 -14.26 5.48 5.69
C ARG A 120 -14.74 5.55 4.24
N LEU A 121 -14.33 4.61 3.40
CA LEU A 121 -14.75 4.55 2.00
C LEU A 121 -16.24 4.20 1.88
N ALA A 122 -16.75 3.30 2.72
CA ALA A 122 -18.16 2.96 2.76
C ALA A 122 -19.02 4.17 3.16
N GLN A 123 -18.60 4.95 4.15
CA GLN A 123 -19.26 6.20 4.53
C GLN A 123 -19.23 7.24 3.41
N MET A 124 -18.10 7.41 2.74
CA MET A 124 -18.00 8.32 1.60
C MET A 124 -18.94 7.91 0.47
N ARG A 125 -18.98 6.61 0.13
CA ARG A 125 -19.92 6.05 -0.84
C ARG A 125 -21.37 6.36 -0.47
N GLN A 126 -21.76 6.13 0.79
CA GLN A 126 -23.12 6.43 1.27
C GLN A 126 -23.47 7.91 1.11
N ARG A 127 -22.57 8.84 1.45
CA ARG A 127 -22.80 10.28 1.27
C ARG A 127 -23.00 10.64 -0.20
N LEU A 128 -22.21 10.06 -1.11
CA LEU A 128 -22.35 10.29 -2.55
C LEU A 128 -23.67 9.73 -3.09
N GLN A 129 -24.07 8.53 -2.65
CA GLN A 129 -25.36 7.94 -3.01
C GLN A 129 -26.53 8.81 -2.56
N ALA A 130 -26.51 9.32 -1.32
CA ALA A 130 -27.55 10.22 -0.83
C ALA A 130 -27.66 11.51 -1.65
N LYS A 131 -26.53 12.09 -2.08
CA LYS A 131 -26.53 13.25 -2.99
C LYS A 131 -27.15 12.94 -4.34
N LEU A 132 -26.82 11.78 -4.93
CA LEU A 132 -27.40 11.35 -6.21
C LEU A 132 -28.92 11.19 -6.11
N THR A 133 -29.42 10.56 -5.04
CA THR A 133 -30.86 10.45 -4.80
C THR A 133 -31.51 11.82 -4.73
N ARG A 134 -30.94 12.76 -3.97
CA ARG A 134 -31.50 14.11 -3.84
C ARG A 134 -31.53 14.87 -5.16
N TYR A 135 -30.51 14.72 -5.99
CA TYR A 135 -30.49 15.36 -7.30
C TYR A 135 -31.49 14.74 -8.27
N ALA A 136 -31.70 13.42 -8.24
CA ALA A 136 -32.72 12.77 -9.04
C ALA A 136 -34.14 13.27 -8.68
N GLU A 137 -34.46 13.43 -7.39
CA GLU A 137 -35.73 14.01 -6.94
C GLU A 137 -35.90 15.44 -7.43
N LEU A 138 -34.86 16.27 -7.31
CA LEU A 138 -34.92 17.67 -7.75
C LEU A 138 -35.09 17.79 -9.27
N GLU A 139 -34.41 16.95 -10.04
CA GLU A 139 -34.59 16.88 -11.50
C GLU A 139 -36.04 16.52 -11.86
N GLU A 140 -36.65 15.56 -11.17
CA GLU A 140 -38.04 15.18 -11.38
C GLU A 140 -39.02 16.30 -11.02
N GLU A 141 -38.83 16.94 -9.86
CA GLU A 141 -39.61 18.09 -9.42
C GLU A 141 -39.53 19.25 -10.44
N LEU A 142 -38.33 19.61 -10.88
CA LEU A 142 -38.14 20.69 -11.87
C LEU A 142 -38.76 20.33 -13.22
N ALA A 143 -38.58 19.09 -13.69
CA ALA A 143 -39.19 18.63 -14.93
C ALA A 143 -40.72 18.64 -14.86
N ALA A 144 -41.31 18.33 -13.71
CA ALA A 144 -42.75 18.44 -13.49
C ALA A 144 -43.23 19.89 -13.55
N HIS A 145 -42.53 20.82 -12.89
CA HIS A 145 -42.86 22.25 -12.94
C HIS A 145 -42.81 22.81 -14.37
N ILE A 146 -41.81 22.44 -15.17
CA ILE A 146 -41.69 22.87 -16.58
C ILE A 146 -42.89 22.39 -17.39
N ARG A 147 -43.26 21.10 -17.29
CA ARG A 147 -44.44 20.54 -18.01
C ARG A 147 -45.74 21.24 -17.62
N SER A 148 -45.91 21.58 -16.35
CA SER A 148 -47.11 22.28 -15.86
C SER A 148 -47.19 23.73 -16.35
N GLN A 149 -46.06 24.40 -16.62
CA GLN A 149 -46.04 25.76 -17.17
C GLN A 149 -46.31 25.80 -18.68
N GLU A 150 -45.83 24.80 -19.44
CA GLU A 150 -46.04 24.72 -20.90
C GLU A 150 -47.47 24.34 -21.31
N GLY A 151 -48.21 23.63 -20.45
CA GLY A 151 -49.60 23.22 -20.73
C GLY A 151 -50.67 24.29 -20.50
N SER A 152 -50.30 25.52 -20.13
CA SER A 152 -51.23 26.61 -19.78
C SER A 152 -51.30 27.73 -20.84
N VAL A 153 -50.80 27.48 -22.07
CA VAL A 153 -50.84 28.41 -23.22
C VAL A 153 -51.74 27.85 -24.32
#